data_AF-A0A9E3EKL4-F1
#
_entry.id   AF-A0A9E3EKL4-F1
#
_cell.length_a   1.000
_cell.length_b   1.000
_cell.length_c   1.000
_cell.angle_alpha   90.00
_cell.angle_beta   90.00
_cell.angle_gamma   90.00
#
_symmetry.space_group_name_H-M   'P 1'
#
loop_
_entity.id
_entity.type
_entity.pdbx_description
1 polymer ?
#
loop_
_entity_poly.entity_id
_entity_poly.type
_entity_poly.pdbx_seq_one_letter_code
_entity_poly.pdbx_strand_id
1 'polypeptide(L)'
;MPRYILAILLLVLVASEPPAATASDSLKGYADKCTAAVGIAVPDFDCNSGTLVPTTNASGSNCDRPNVLNGECDPGSYFKVIANTDSVAIVAMCRKKGNDPAKELYGDIAVIQHNKKNGATCFYQAPPNSPQPPLDGHVLSPSKGYGAWRWYEPATTASIGCGECHDNGPILRTPFLSQITGKDALPTGLNVSGAPYKFVGDDFKNWKSWSILVDNNDCNMCHRMGLSSIQGNSGGGGLRNGGTSIRFGIVATAATQSARNSSMPPWMQPGSTGPSATDQAYAAAIKACAEAFRNTPRSLPSGCHAKPFADAFP
;
A
#
# COMPACT_ATOMS: atom_id res chain seq x y z
N MET A 1 -4.93 -15.59 -81.17
CA MET A 1 -5.37 -14.53 -80.25
C MET A 1 -5.21 -15.05 -78.82
N PRO A 2 -4.27 -14.53 -78.02
CA PRO A 2 -4.04 -15.03 -76.66
C PRO A 2 -5.07 -14.42 -75.69
N ARG A 3 -5.65 -15.26 -74.82
CA ARG A 3 -6.59 -14.87 -73.77
C ARG A 3 -5.79 -14.45 -72.53
N TYR A 4 -5.90 -13.18 -72.13
CA TYR A 4 -5.40 -12.69 -70.85
C TYR A 4 -6.37 -13.06 -69.73
N ILE A 5 -5.91 -13.83 -68.75
CA ILE A 5 -6.64 -14.09 -67.50
C ILE A 5 -6.28 -12.95 -66.53
N LEU A 6 -7.26 -12.10 -66.25
CA LEU A 6 -7.15 -11.00 -65.29
C LEU A 6 -7.33 -11.59 -63.87
N ALA A 7 -6.23 -11.78 -63.14
CA ALA A 7 -6.27 -12.17 -61.73
C ALA A 7 -6.61 -10.93 -60.88
N ILE A 8 -7.83 -10.89 -60.34
CA ILE A 8 -8.26 -9.88 -59.38
C ILE A 8 -7.68 -10.26 -58.01
N LEU A 9 -6.63 -9.55 -57.58
CA LEU A 9 -6.10 -9.63 -56.22
C LEU A 9 -7.06 -8.91 -55.28
N LEU A 10 -7.88 -9.66 -54.52
CA LEU A 10 -8.69 -9.10 -53.45
C LEU A 10 -7.76 -8.74 -52.27
N LEU A 11 -7.46 -7.45 -52.13
CA LEU A 11 -6.75 -6.91 -50.97
C LEU A 11 -7.74 -6.89 -49.78
N VAL A 12 -7.68 -7.90 -48.92
CA VAL A 12 -8.45 -7.91 -47.66
C VAL A 12 -7.83 -6.89 -46.71
N LEU A 13 -8.44 -5.71 -46.59
CA LEU A 13 -8.15 -4.80 -45.49
C LEU A 13 -8.62 -5.46 -44.19
N VAL A 14 -7.67 -5.97 -43.40
CA VAL A 14 -7.92 -6.36 -42.02
C VAL A 14 -8.17 -5.06 -41.24
N ALA A 15 -9.43 -4.76 -40.94
CA ALA A 15 -9.77 -3.68 -40.03
C ALA A 15 -9.18 -4.03 -38.65
N SER A 16 -8.13 -3.33 -38.25
CA SER A 16 -7.60 -3.40 -36.89
C SER A 16 -8.67 -2.84 -35.94
N GLU A 17 -9.33 -3.72 -35.17
CA GLU A 17 -10.23 -3.29 -34.11
C GLU A 17 -9.44 -2.41 -33.13
N PRO A 18 -9.97 -1.23 -32.75
CA PRO A 18 -9.33 -0.42 -31.72
C PRO A 18 -9.23 -1.26 -30.45
N PRO A 19 -8.08 -1.21 -29.73
CA PRO A 19 -7.93 -1.95 -28.49
C PRO A 19 -9.09 -1.60 -27.56
N ALA A 20 -9.77 -2.63 -27.05
CA ALA A 20 -10.88 -2.46 -26.12
C ALA A 20 -10.46 -1.48 -25.01
N ALA A 21 -11.21 -0.39 -24.86
CA ALA A 21 -11.00 0.55 -23.77
C ALA A 21 -10.93 -0.26 -22.47
N THR A 22 -9.85 -0.11 -21.71
CA THR A 22 -9.71 -0.78 -20.43
C THR A 22 -10.86 -0.31 -19.55
N ALA A 23 -11.78 -1.24 -19.23
CA ALA A 23 -12.86 -0.97 -18.29
C ALA A 23 -12.28 -0.42 -16.99
N SER A 24 -12.79 0.74 -16.57
CA SER A 24 -12.45 1.43 -15.33
C SER A 24 -13.71 1.51 -14.49
N ASP A 25 -13.59 1.28 -13.19
CA ASP A 25 -14.73 1.31 -12.29
C ASP A 25 -15.12 2.76 -11.94
N SER A 26 -16.43 3.03 -11.85
CA SER A 26 -16.89 4.20 -11.08
C SER A 26 -16.61 3.98 -9.59
N LEU A 27 -16.44 5.05 -8.81
CA LEU A 27 -16.22 4.94 -7.36
C LEU A 27 -17.28 4.09 -6.65
N LYS A 28 -18.56 4.27 -7.00
CA LYS A 28 -19.65 3.45 -6.44
C LYS A 28 -19.51 1.99 -6.87
N GLY A 29 -19.28 1.73 -8.15
CA GLY A 29 -19.11 0.37 -8.67
C GLY A 29 -17.93 -0.36 -8.01
N TYR A 30 -16.81 0.35 -7.83
CA TYR A 30 -15.66 -0.14 -7.09
C TYR A 30 -15.99 -0.45 -5.62
N ALA A 31 -16.66 0.47 -4.93
CA ALA A 31 -17.09 0.26 -3.55
C ALA A 31 -18.07 -0.93 -3.39
N ASP A 32 -18.95 -1.14 -4.36
CA ASP A 32 -19.86 -2.28 -4.40
C ASP A 32 -19.08 -3.60 -4.61
N LYS A 33 -18.14 -3.65 -5.56
CA LYS A 33 -17.23 -4.80 -5.76
C LYS A 33 -16.43 -5.12 -4.49
N CYS A 34 -15.89 -4.09 -3.85
CA CYS A 34 -15.16 -4.21 -2.59
C CYS A 34 -16.02 -4.75 -1.45
N THR A 35 -17.25 -4.24 -1.32
CA THR A 35 -18.21 -4.74 -0.32
C THR A 35 -18.53 -6.21 -0.56
N ALA A 36 -18.76 -6.61 -1.82
CA ALA A 36 -19.03 -8.00 -2.17
C ALA A 36 -17.84 -8.92 -1.89
N ALA A 37 -16.61 -8.49 -2.22
CA ALA A 37 -15.40 -9.29 -2.03
C ALA A 37 -14.95 -9.37 -0.57
N VAL A 38 -15.08 -8.28 0.18
CA VAL A 38 -14.62 -8.18 1.58
C VAL A 38 -15.69 -8.62 2.57
N GLY A 39 -16.96 -8.31 2.29
CA GLY A 39 -18.12 -8.69 3.11
C GLY A 39 -18.65 -7.62 4.05
N ILE A 40 -18.00 -6.45 4.15
CA ILE A 40 -18.47 -5.31 4.97
C ILE A 40 -18.16 -4.03 4.20
N ALA A 41 -19.13 -3.14 4.00
CA ALA A 41 -18.92 -1.85 3.35
C ALA A 41 -18.17 -0.86 4.26
N VAL A 42 -17.44 0.09 3.68
CA VAL A 42 -16.93 1.26 4.41
C VAL A 42 -18.13 2.17 4.72
N PRO A 43 -18.48 2.42 6.00
CA PRO A 43 -19.59 3.31 6.36
C PRO A 43 -19.14 4.78 6.27
N ASP A 44 -20.09 5.70 6.49
CA ASP A 44 -19.72 7.06 6.91
C ASP A 44 -18.94 6.96 8.24
N PHE A 45 -17.94 7.84 8.41
CA PHE A 45 -17.18 7.88 9.66
C PHE A 45 -16.64 9.28 9.93
N ASP A 46 -16.25 9.48 11.18
CA ASP A 46 -15.62 10.71 11.63
C ASP A 46 -14.16 10.45 11.99
N CYS A 47 -13.23 11.20 11.40
CA CYS A 47 -11.80 11.13 11.73
C CYS A 47 -11.52 11.37 13.22
N ASN A 48 -12.19 12.35 13.84
CA ASN A 48 -12.01 12.76 15.22
C ASN A 48 -12.54 11.71 16.22
N SER A 49 -13.41 10.79 15.76
CA SER A 49 -13.84 9.63 16.55
C SER A 49 -12.80 8.50 16.63
N GLY A 50 -11.66 8.66 15.94
CA GLY A 50 -10.51 7.75 16.00
C GLY A 50 -9.70 7.89 17.29
N THR A 51 -8.43 7.51 17.21
CA THR A 51 -7.43 7.74 18.25
C THR A 51 -6.38 8.69 17.68
N LEU A 52 -6.07 9.74 18.43
CA LEU A 52 -5.01 10.69 18.08
C LEU A 52 -3.68 9.93 17.96
N VAL A 53 -2.97 10.11 16.85
CA VAL A 53 -1.64 9.53 16.66
C VAL A 53 -0.65 10.29 17.55
N PRO A 54 0.00 9.63 18.53
CA PRO A 54 0.89 10.33 19.45
C PRO A 54 2.05 10.97 18.69
N THR A 55 2.26 12.26 18.95
CA THR A 55 3.44 12.99 18.49
C THR A 55 4.24 13.43 19.70
N THR A 56 5.30 12.68 20.02
CA THR A 56 6.21 12.98 21.13
C THR A 56 7.48 13.66 20.64
N ASN A 57 8.10 14.47 21.52
CA ASN A 57 9.35 15.19 21.25
C ASN A 57 9.34 15.98 19.94
N ALA A 58 8.20 16.60 19.61
CA ALA A 58 8.07 17.42 18.42
C ALA A 58 8.82 18.76 18.59
N SER A 59 9.72 19.07 17.66
CA SER A 59 10.40 20.36 17.56
C SER A 59 10.44 20.78 16.09
N GLY A 60 9.56 21.70 15.70
CA GLY A 60 9.37 22.07 14.30
C GLY A 60 8.90 20.88 13.47
N SER A 61 9.63 20.54 12.40
CA SER A 61 9.35 19.40 11.53
C SER A 61 9.91 18.06 12.03
N ASN A 62 10.56 18.02 13.19
CA ASN A 62 11.22 16.84 13.74
C ASN A 62 10.43 16.24 14.93
N CYS A 63 10.44 14.92 15.07
CA CYS A 63 9.80 14.14 16.13
C CYS A 63 10.37 12.71 16.14
N ASP A 64 10.10 11.95 17.19
CA ASP A 64 10.69 10.61 17.36
C ASP A 64 10.22 9.61 16.30
N ARG A 65 8.97 9.76 15.84
CA ARG A 65 8.27 8.77 15.01
C ARG A 65 7.52 9.48 13.89
N PRO A 66 8.24 10.06 12.92
CA PRO A 66 7.61 10.72 11.79
C PRO A 66 6.80 9.72 10.95
N ASN A 67 5.84 10.22 10.18
CA ASN A 67 5.09 9.38 9.28
C ASN A 67 6.04 8.83 8.20
N VAL A 68 5.91 7.53 7.91
CA VAL A 68 6.86 6.87 7.01
C VAL A 68 6.73 7.36 5.57
N LEU A 69 5.58 7.90 5.15
CA LEU A 69 5.31 8.29 3.76
C LEU A 69 6.19 9.44 3.27
N ASN A 70 6.48 10.43 4.11
CA ASN A 70 7.30 11.57 3.72
C ASN A 70 8.35 11.95 4.75
N GLY A 71 8.44 11.22 5.88
CA GLY A 71 9.39 11.50 6.95
C GLY A 71 9.02 12.73 7.79
N GLU A 72 7.80 13.25 7.65
CA GLU A 72 7.36 14.44 8.38
C GLU A 72 6.62 14.08 9.67
N CYS A 73 6.71 14.97 10.63
CA CYS A 73 5.82 14.95 11.80
C CYS A 73 4.46 15.49 11.41
N ASP A 74 3.42 14.83 11.88
CA ASP A 74 2.05 15.14 11.50
C ASP A 74 1.16 15.25 12.75
N PRO A 75 1.39 16.29 13.60
CA PRO A 75 0.65 16.47 14.84
C PRO A 75 -0.83 16.70 14.57
N GLY A 76 -1.71 16.15 15.42
CA GLY A 76 -3.16 16.28 15.26
C GLY A 76 -3.79 15.25 14.32
N SER A 77 -3.01 14.35 13.74
CA SER A 77 -3.53 13.26 12.91
C SER A 77 -4.21 12.18 13.71
N TYR A 78 -5.22 11.54 13.12
CA TYR A 78 -6.02 10.48 13.75
C TYR A 78 -5.92 9.18 12.96
N PHE A 79 -5.89 8.07 13.68
CA PHE A 79 -6.06 6.73 13.12
C PHE A 79 -7.35 6.12 13.66
N LYS A 80 -8.08 5.42 12.81
CA LYS A 80 -9.33 4.78 13.19
C LYS A 80 -9.38 3.35 12.68
N VAL A 81 -9.77 2.43 13.55
CA VAL A 81 -10.24 1.10 13.16
C VAL A 81 -11.75 1.18 13.00
N ILE A 82 -12.21 1.20 11.76
CA ILE A 82 -13.63 1.27 11.41
C ILE A 82 -14.30 -0.08 11.68
N ALA A 83 -13.64 -1.18 11.31
CA ALA A 83 -14.09 -2.53 11.60
C ALA A 83 -12.88 -3.46 11.82
N ASN A 84 -12.98 -4.35 12.80
CA ASN A 84 -11.98 -5.38 13.05
C ASN A 84 -12.66 -6.63 13.59
N THR A 85 -13.08 -7.51 12.70
CA THR A 85 -13.70 -8.80 13.00
C THR A 85 -12.68 -9.92 12.74
N ASP A 86 -13.07 -11.17 13.00
CA ASP A 86 -12.25 -12.34 12.64
C ASP A 86 -11.95 -12.43 11.14
N SER A 87 -12.79 -11.82 10.30
CA SER A 87 -12.69 -11.95 8.84
C SER A 87 -12.35 -10.64 8.13
N VAL A 88 -12.55 -9.48 8.75
CA VAL A 88 -12.41 -8.17 8.09
C VAL A 88 -11.63 -7.20 8.95
N ALA A 89 -10.78 -6.40 8.31
CA ALA A 89 -10.17 -5.21 8.89
C ALA A 89 -10.43 -4.01 7.96
N ILE A 90 -10.98 -2.93 8.50
CA ILE A 90 -11.14 -1.64 7.82
C ILE A 90 -10.50 -0.58 8.69
N VAL A 91 -9.52 0.14 8.14
CA VAL A 91 -8.80 1.19 8.85
C VAL A 91 -8.80 2.48 8.05
N ALA A 92 -8.83 3.61 8.75
CA ALA A 92 -8.70 4.93 8.19
C ALA A 92 -7.51 5.67 8.80
N MET A 93 -6.80 6.40 7.96
CA MET A 93 -5.73 7.31 8.33
C MET A 93 -6.15 8.72 7.92
N CYS A 94 -6.31 9.61 8.90
CA CYS A 94 -6.65 11.01 8.68
C CYS A 94 -5.45 11.88 9.09
N ARG A 95 -4.72 12.38 8.09
CA ARG A 95 -3.47 13.11 8.25
C ARG A 95 -3.67 14.61 8.17
N LYS A 96 -3.02 15.40 9.02
CA LYS A 96 -3.11 16.87 8.97
C LYS A 96 -2.36 17.43 7.77
N LYS A 97 -1.20 16.87 7.42
CA LYS A 97 -0.26 17.37 6.39
C LYS A 97 -0.11 18.89 6.45
N GLY A 98 0.29 19.39 7.62
CA GLY A 98 0.53 20.82 7.85
C GLY A 98 -0.72 21.68 8.08
N ASN A 99 -1.92 21.11 8.06
CA ASN A 99 -3.11 21.81 8.54
C ASN A 99 -3.04 22.05 10.05
N ASP A 100 -3.78 23.06 10.51
CA ASP A 100 -3.92 23.41 11.92
C ASP A 100 -4.43 22.20 12.74
N PRO A 101 -3.65 21.70 13.72
CA PRO A 101 -4.02 20.54 14.52
C PRO A 101 -5.27 20.78 15.38
N ALA A 102 -5.63 22.04 15.65
CA ALA A 102 -6.82 22.39 16.43
C ALA A 102 -8.12 22.38 15.61
N LYS A 103 -8.04 22.34 14.27
CA LYS A 103 -9.20 22.34 13.38
C LYS A 103 -9.52 20.93 12.92
N GLU A 104 -10.78 20.64 12.63
CA GLU A 104 -11.23 19.33 12.10
C GLU A 104 -11.01 19.20 10.59
N LEU A 105 -9.88 19.73 10.11
CA LEU A 105 -9.49 19.75 8.71
C LEU A 105 -8.25 18.88 8.49
N TYR A 106 -8.25 18.15 7.38
CA TYR A 106 -7.24 17.15 7.07
C TYR A 106 -6.60 17.39 5.70
N GLY A 107 -5.32 17.05 5.61
CA GLY A 107 -4.55 17.17 4.39
C GLY A 107 -4.61 15.95 3.49
N ASP A 108 -4.97 14.82 4.09
CA ASP A 108 -5.02 13.53 3.43
C ASP A 108 -5.89 12.57 4.27
N ILE A 109 -6.77 11.83 3.61
CA ILE A 109 -7.58 10.78 4.23
C ILE A 109 -7.52 9.55 3.33
N ALA A 110 -7.11 8.42 3.92
CA ALA A 110 -6.98 7.14 3.23
C ALA A 110 -7.69 6.04 4.01
N VAL A 111 -8.33 5.11 3.30
CA VAL A 111 -8.99 3.94 3.88
C VAL A 111 -8.50 2.68 3.21
N ILE A 112 -8.21 1.67 4.02
CA ILE A 112 -7.88 0.32 3.55
C ILE A 112 -8.90 -0.63 4.14
N GLN A 113 -9.52 -1.41 3.25
CA GLN A 113 -10.51 -2.42 3.56
C GLN A 113 -9.96 -3.77 3.13
N HIS A 114 -9.92 -4.74 4.04
CA HIS A 114 -9.28 -6.03 3.81
C HIS A 114 -10.07 -7.20 4.42
N ASN A 115 -10.17 -8.30 3.69
CA ASN A 115 -10.68 -9.57 4.19
C ASN A 115 -9.52 -10.52 4.52
N LYS A 116 -9.42 -10.87 5.81
CA LYS A 116 -8.35 -11.69 6.39
C LYS A 116 -8.35 -13.14 5.91
N LYS A 117 -9.48 -13.62 5.37
CA LYS A 117 -9.67 -15.02 4.96
C LYS A 117 -9.39 -15.26 3.49
N ASN A 118 -9.80 -14.35 2.60
CA ASN A 118 -9.64 -14.50 1.14
C ASN A 118 -8.64 -13.50 0.53
N GLY A 119 -8.18 -12.52 1.31
CA GLY A 119 -7.16 -11.55 0.92
C GLY A 119 -7.68 -10.35 0.13
N ALA A 120 -8.98 -10.27 -0.17
CA ALA A 120 -9.57 -9.16 -0.89
C ALA A 120 -9.20 -7.84 -0.21
N THR A 121 -8.56 -6.93 -0.95
CA THR A 121 -8.11 -5.64 -0.45
C THR A 121 -8.52 -4.52 -1.38
N CYS A 122 -9.04 -3.45 -0.78
CA CYS A 122 -9.45 -2.22 -1.45
C CYS A 122 -8.76 -1.01 -0.84
N PHE A 123 -8.43 -0.04 -1.70
CA PHE A 123 -7.78 1.21 -1.34
C PHE A 123 -8.68 2.37 -1.73
N TYR A 124 -8.89 3.30 -0.79
CA TYR A 124 -9.56 4.56 -1.03
C TYR A 124 -8.66 5.70 -0.58
N GLN A 125 -8.63 6.77 -1.37
CA GLN A 125 -7.77 7.90 -1.11
C GLN A 125 -8.52 9.19 -1.48
N ALA A 126 -8.42 10.19 -0.61
CA ALA A 126 -8.88 11.55 -0.87
C ALA A 126 -7.76 12.39 -1.52
N PRO A 127 -8.08 13.45 -2.29
CA PRO A 127 -7.08 14.34 -2.84
C PRO A 127 -6.33 15.08 -1.74
N PRO A 128 -5.04 15.40 -1.95
CA PRO A 128 -4.28 16.19 -1.00
C PRO A 128 -4.85 17.61 -0.90
N ASN A 129 -4.64 18.28 0.24
CA ASN A 129 -4.97 19.69 0.50
C ASN A 129 -4.16 20.74 -0.31
N SER A 130 -3.56 20.37 -1.44
CA SER A 130 -2.99 21.33 -2.38
C SER A 130 -2.95 20.73 -3.78
N PRO A 131 -3.49 21.41 -4.81
CA PRO A 131 -4.05 22.78 -4.81
C PRO A 131 -5.47 22.90 -4.22
N GLN A 132 -5.98 21.82 -3.62
CA GLN A 132 -7.35 21.72 -3.14
C GLN A 132 -7.52 22.25 -1.71
N PRO A 133 -8.73 22.67 -1.28
CA PRO A 133 -8.94 23.00 0.12
C PRO A 133 -8.76 21.76 1.01
N PRO A 134 -8.50 21.94 2.32
CA PRO A 134 -8.47 20.84 3.28
C PRO A 134 -9.76 20.01 3.27
N LEU A 135 -9.65 18.76 3.72
CA LEU A 135 -10.74 17.80 3.80
C LEU A 135 -11.46 17.91 5.14
N ASP A 136 -12.78 17.83 5.09
CA ASP A 136 -13.63 17.74 6.28
C ASP A 136 -13.49 16.36 6.95
N GLY A 137 -13.51 16.33 8.28
CA GLY A 137 -13.36 15.10 9.08
C GLY A 137 -14.57 14.17 9.08
N HIS A 138 -15.75 14.64 8.66
CA HIS A 138 -16.96 13.82 8.51
C HIS A 138 -16.98 13.20 7.11
N VAL A 139 -16.39 12.04 7.02
CA VAL A 139 -16.17 11.32 5.77
C VAL A 139 -17.42 10.54 5.38
N LEU A 140 -17.93 10.78 4.18
CA LEU A 140 -19.02 9.96 3.65
C LEU A 140 -18.50 8.71 2.94
N SER A 141 -19.26 7.62 3.01
CA SER A 141 -18.94 6.34 2.41
C SER A 141 -18.65 6.46 0.90
N PRO A 142 -17.60 5.78 0.38
CA PRO A 142 -17.34 5.74 -1.07
C PRO A 142 -18.49 5.09 -1.87
N SER A 143 -19.34 4.25 -1.25
CA SER A 143 -20.51 3.66 -1.93
C SER A 143 -21.60 4.68 -2.27
N LYS A 144 -21.52 5.91 -1.73
CA LYS A 144 -22.38 7.03 -2.12
C LYS A 144 -21.97 7.65 -3.46
N GLY A 145 -20.82 7.24 -4.02
CA GLY A 145 -20.36 7.65 -5.33
C GLY A 145 -19.60 8.97 -5.34
N TYR A 146 -19.10 9.31 -6.53
CA TYR A 146 -18.28 10.49 -6.73
C TYR A 146 -19.07 11.79 -6.47
N GLY A 147 -18.41 12.76 -5.82
CA GLY A 147 -19.00 14.06 -5.50
C GLY A 147 -19.85 14.09 -4.21
N ALA A 148 -20.27 12.95 -3.67
CA ALA A 148 -20.91 12.90 -2.35
C ALA A 148 -19.94 13.36 -1.24
N TRP A 149 -18.70 12.88 -1.35
CA TRP A 149 -17.56 13.38 -0.59
C TRP A 149 -16.33 13.32 -1.51
N ARG A 150 -15.24 13.96 -1.09
CA ARG A 150 -14.05 14.20 -1.92
C ARG A 150 -13.14 12.97 -2.03
N TRP A 151 -13.67 11.85 -2.52
CA TRP A 151 -12.85 10.69 -2.87
C TRP A 151 -12.25 10.83 -4.27
N TYR A 152 -11.09 10.23 -4.50
CA TYR A 152 -10.64 9.94 -5.85
C TYR A 152 -11.43 8.82 -6.49
N GLU A 153 -11.56 8.87 -7.81
CA GLU A 153 -11.99 7.72 -8.60
C GLU A 153 -10.95 6.57 -8.52
N PRO A 154 -11.36 5.31 -8.71
CA PRO A 154 -10.49 4.14 -8.63
C PRO A 154 -9.26 4.23 -9.53
N ALA A 155 -9.40 4.67 -10.79
CA ALA A 155 -8.28 4.88 -11.71
C ALA A 155 -7.21 5.84 -11.15
N THR A 156 -7.66 6.93 -10.49
CA THR A 156 -6.74 7.91 -9.89
C THR A 156 -6.10 7.33 -8.63
N THR A 157 -6.85 6.59 -7.82
CA THR A 157 -6.29 5.89 -6.65
C THR A 157 -5.24 4.86 -7.07
N ALA A 158 -5.50 4.10 -8.15
CA ALA A 158 -4.57 3.13 -8.70
C ALA A 158 -3.29 3.80 -9.25
N SER A 159 -3.38 5.00 -9.83
CA SER A 159 -2.20 5.70 -10.35
C SER A 159 -1.27 6.26 -9.26
N ILE A 160 -1.76 6.40 -8.02
CA ILE A 160 -0.92 6.75 -6.85
C ILE A 160 0.07 5.62 -6.55
N GLY A 161 -0.33 4.38 -6.82
CA GLY A 161 0.50 3.19 -6.64
C GLY A 161 0.69 2.79 -5.17
N CYS A 162 -0.40 2.76 -4.39
CA CYS A 162 -0.40 2.34 -2.99
C CYS A 162 0.31 0.99 -2.78
N GLY A 163 0.17 0.08 -3.75
CA GLY A 163 0.81 -1.23 -3.74
C GLY A 163 2.33 -1.21 -3.69
N GLU A 164 3.02 -0.11 -4.03
CA GLU A 164 4.48 0.00 -3.87
C GLU A 164 4.90 -0.14 -2.41
N CYS A 165 4.22 0.55 -1.49
CA CYS A 165 4.50 0.44 -0.07
C CYS A 165 3.73 -0.75 0.54
N HIS A 166 2.48 -0.96 0.13
CA HIS A 166 1.62 -2.06 0.59
C HIS A 166 1.91 -3.36 -0.18
N ASP A 167 3.18 -3.65 -0.43
CA ASP A 167 3.64 -4.77 -1.27
C ASP A 167 3.73 -6.10 -0.53
N ASN A 168 3.50 -6.08 0.78
CA ASN A 168 3.54 -7.25 1.67
C ASN A 168 2.22 -7.46 2.43
N GLY A 169 1.20 -6.67 2.13
CA GLY A 169 -0.12 -6.77 2.74
C GLY A 169 -0.80 -5.41 2.93
N PRO A 170 -2.02 -5.41 3.50
CA PRO A 170 -2.90 -4.25 3.49
C PRO A 170 -2.43 -3.14 4.43
N ILE A 171 -1.78 -3.44 5.57
CA ILE A 171 -1.45 -2.43 6.58
C ILE A 171 0.05 -2.37 6.83
N LEU A 172 0.60 -1.17 6.74
CA LEU A 172 1.96 -0.85 7.15
C LEU A 172 2.04 -0.71 8.66
N ARG A 173 2.86 -1.55 9.27
CA ARG A 173 3.18 -1.48 10.70
C ARG A 173 4.44 -0.66 10.85
N THR A 174 4.30 0.61 11.23
CA THR A 174 5.39 1.56 11.36
C THR A 174 5.47 2.09 12.79
N PRO A 175 6.63 2.61 13.25
CA PRO A 175 6.73 3.25 14.54
C PRO A 175 5.69 4.37 14.74
N PHE A 176 5.31 5.08 13.68
CA PHE A 176 4.27 6.10 13.72
C PHE A 176 2.94 5.57 14.27
N LEU A 177 2.50 4.39 13.81
CA LEU A 177 1.19 3.80 14.17
C LEU A 177 1.26 2.73 15.26
N SER A 178 2.43 2.13 15.51
CA SER A 178 2.57 1.11 16.56
C SER A 178 2.44 1.66 17.97
N GLN A 179 2.41 2.99 18.12
CA GLN A 179 2.18 3.67 19.42
C GLN A 179 0.70 3.60 19.84
N ILE A 180 -0.20 3.34 18.89
CA ILE A 180 -1.63 3.39 19.11
C ILE A 180 -2.07 2.09 19.77
N THR A 181 -2.70 2.22 20.93
CA THR A 181 -3.23 1.11 21.74
C THR A 181 -4.73 1.28 21.96
N GLY A 182 -5.38 0.27 22.54
CA GLY A 182 -6.81 0.32 22.82
C GLY A 182 -7.69 0.08 21.59
N LYS A 183 -8.81 0.81 21.48
CA LYS A 183 -9.88 0.55 20.49
C LYS A 183 -9.43 0.63 19.03
N ASP A 184 -8.47 1.50 18.73
CA ASP A 184 -7.93 1.69 17.38
C ASP A 184 -6.50 1.11 17.23
N ALA A 185 -6.10 0.16 18.08
CA ALA A 185 -4.84 -0.54 17.89
C ALA A 185 -4.79 -1.25 16.52
N LEU A 186 -3.62 -1.28 15.88
CA LEU A 186 -3.46 -1.86 14.54
C LEU A 186 -3.96 -3.31 14.47
N PRO A 187 -4.89 -3.64 13.54
CA PRO A 187 -5.45 -4.99 13.43
C PRO A 187 -4.36 -6.06 13.22
N THR A 188 -4.42 -7.13 14.00
CA THR A 188 -3.49 -8.27 13.96
C THR A 188 -3.92 -9.33 12.94
N GLY A 189 -3.04 -10.28 12.64
CA GLY A 189 -3.34 -11.42 11.76
C GLY A 189 -3.33 -11.12 10.25
N LEU A 190 -2.91 -9.92 9.83
CA LEU A 190 -2.99 -9.49 8.42
C LEU A 190 -1.82 -9.93 7.53
N ASN A 191 -0.64 -10.14 8.12
CA ASN A 191 0.60 -10.44 7.39
C ASN A 191 1.25 -11.74 7.91
N VAL A 192 0.43 -12.71 8.32
CA VAL A 192 0.93 -14.03 8.74
C VAL A 192 1.41 -14.82 7.51
N SER A 193 2.34 -15.76 7.71
CA SER A 193 2.81 -16.61 6.61
C SER A 193 1.62 -17.32 5.94
N GLY A 194 1.55 -17.24 4.61
CA GLY A 194 0.44 -17.79 3.82
C GLY A 194 -0.84 -16.93 3.80
N ALA A 195 -0.87 -15.78 4.49
CA ALA A 195 -2.03 -14.88 4.45
C ALA A 195 -2.32 -14.45 3.00
N PRO A 196 -3.56 -14.63 2.51
CA PRO A 196 -3.93 -14.24 1.17
C PRO A 196 -3.93 -12.72 1.03
N TYR A 197 -3.56 -12.25 -0.16
CA TYR A 197 -3.53 -10.82 -0.46
C TYR A 197 -3.84 -10.60 -1.93
N LYS A 198 -4.91 -9.88 -2.22
CA LYS A 198 -5.43 -9.71 -3.58
C LYS A 198 -6.06 -8.33 -3.76
N PHE A 199 -5.93 -7.78 -4.96
CA PHE A 199 -6.39 -6.44 -5.30
C PHE A 199 -7.75 -6.49 -5.99
N VAL A 200 -8.78 -5.93 -5.38
CA VAL A 200 -10.11 -5.83 -5.99
C VAL A 200 -10.15 -4.64 -6.96
N GLY A 201 -10.96 -4.74 -8.03
CA GLY A 201 -11.30 -3.65 -8.94
C GLY A 201 -10.56 -3.68 -10.27
N ASP A 202 -11.20 -3.16 -11.32
CA ASP A 202 -10.72 -3.27 -12.70
C ASP A 202 -9.45 -2.43 -12.93
N ASP A 203 -9.34 -1.28 -12.25
CA ASP A 203 -8.19 -0.39 -12.29
C ASP A 203 -6.96 -0.97 -11.58
N PHE A 204 -7.16 -1.95 -10.69
CA PHE A 204 -6.10 -2.59 -9.91
C PHE A 204 -5.69 -3.96 -10.46
N LYS A 205 -6.37 -4.50 -11.49
CA LYS A 205 -6.18 -5.87 -11.98
C LYS A 205 -4.77 -6.22 -12.46
N ASN A 206 -3.97 -5.21 -12.81
CA ASN A 206 -2.59 -5.38 -13.27
C ASN A 206 -1.57 -5.31 -12.12
N TRP A 207 -2.00 -5.00 -10.90
CA TRP A 207 -1.14 -5.00 -9.73
C TRP A 207 -0.77 -6.43 -9.36
N LYS A 208 0.52 -6.64 -9.08
CA LYS A 208 1.07 -7.91 -8.65
C LYS A 208 2.08 -7.67 -7.55
N SER A 209 2.28 -8.67 -6.69
CA SER A 209 3.38 -8.66 -5.74
C SER A 209 4.05 -10.02 -5.64
N TRP A 210 5.36 -9.98 -5.41
CA TRP A 210 6.23 -11.14 -5.27
C TRP A 210 6.87 -11.16 -3.89
N SER A 211 7.07 -12.36 -3.36
CA SER A 211 7.93 -12.60 -2.22
C SER A 211 9.35 -12.81 -2.73
N ILE A 212 10.26 -11.95 -2.30
CA ILE A 212 11.68 -12.03 -2.61
C ILE A 212 12.34 -12.93 -1.57
N LEU A 213 13.03 -13.95 -2.06
CA LEU A 213 13.67 -14.98 -1.25
C LEU A 213 15.15 -15.03 -1.60
N VAL A 214 16.00 -15.11 -0.58
CA VAL A 214 17.43 -15.35 -0.73
C VAL A 214 17.78 -16.61 0.05
N ASP A 215 18.53 -17.51 -0.55
CA ASP A 215 18.98 -18.74 0.12
C ASP A 215 19.78 -18.41 1.40
N ASN A 216 19.54 -19.18 2.47
CA ASN A 216 20.17 -18.99 3.78
C ASN A 216 20.01 -17.57 4.37
N ASN A 217 18.86 -16.94 4.14
CA ASN A 217 18.52 -15.62 4.65
C ASN A 217 17.46 -15.70 5.76
N ASP A 218 17.85 -15.33 6.98
CA ASP A 218 16.98 -15.47 8.15
C ASP A 218 15.74 -14.58 8.11
N CYS A 219 15.80 -13.44 7.42
CA CYS A 219 14.64 -12.56 7.29
C CYS A 219 13.48 -13.31 6.61
N ASN A 220 13.77 -14.20 5.65
CA ASN A 220 12.76 -14.96 4.93
C ASN A 220 12.11 -16.09 5.75
N MET A 221 12.63 -16.41 6.94
CA MET A 221 12.01 -17.39 7.85
C MET A 221 10.77 -16.84 8.57
N CYS A 222 10.77 -15.53 8.86
CA CYS A 222 9.72 -14.88 9.63
C CYS A 222 8.93 -13.87 8.81
N HIS A 223 9.57 -13.21 7.84
CA HIS A 223 8.98 -12.14 7.06
C HIS A 223 8.82 -12.55 5.59
N ARG A 224 7.61 -12.36 5.07
CA ARG A 224 7.43 -12.24 3.63
C ARG A 224 8.03 -10.90 3.21
N MET A 225 9.00 -10.93 2.30
CA MET A 225 9.67 -9.73 1.80
C MET A 225 9.03 -9.37 0.47
N GLY A 226 8.07 -8.43 0.51
CA GLY A 226 7.29 -8.02 -0.66
C GLY A 226 8.09 -7.22 -1.68
N LEU A 227 7.68 -7.33 -2.94
CA LEU A 227 8.04 -6.43 -4.03
C LEU A 227 6.83 -6.26 -4.95
N SER A 228 6.41 -5.04 -5.20
CA SER A 228 5.28 -4.73 -6.09
C SER A 228 5.69 -4.58 -7.56
N SER A 229 4.75 -4.88 -8.48
CA SER A 229 4.86 -4.56 -9.90
C SER A 229 4.69 -3.07 -10.19
N ILE A 230 4.10 -2.35 -9.25
CA ILE A 230 3.80 -0.94 -9.37
C ILE A 230 4.89 -0.14 -8.69
N GLN A 231 5.31 0.93 -9.36
CA GLN A 231 6.10 1.99 -8.76
C GLN A 231 5.13 3.11 -8.43
N GLY A 232 5.03 3.45 -7.15
CA GLY A 232 4.18 4.52 -6.70
C GLY A 232 4.77 5.87 -7.09
N ASN A 233 3.88 6.81 -7.31
CA ASN A 233 4.24 8.21 -7.54
C ASN A 233 3.89 9.06 -6.31
N SER A 234 3.98 8.47 -5.11
CA SER A 234 3.66 9.13 -3.85
C SER A 234 4.52 10.40 -3.72
N GLY A 235 3.92 11.51 -4.10
CA GLY A 235 4.61 12.77 -4.39
C GLY A 235 5.25 13.37 -3.15
N GLY A 236 6.49 13.83 -3.31
CA GLY A 236 7.17 14.71 -2.37
C GLY A 236 7.63 14.04 -1.08
N GLY A 237 8.73 13.29 -1.13
CA GLY A 237 9.34 12.79 0.10
C GLY A 237 10.35 11.65 -0.07
N GLY A 238 11.18 11.64 -1.12
CA GLY A 238 12.33 10.72 -1.21
C GLY A 238 12.03 9.20 -1.13
N LEU A 239 10.77 8.78 -1.21
CA LEU A 239 10.35 7.37 -1.15
C LEU A 239 10.23 6.68 -2.51
N ARG A 240 10.80 7.26 -3.57
CA ARG A 240 10.90 6.54 -4.85
C ARG A 240 11.66 5.22 -4.60
N ASN A 241 11.10 4.08 -5.03
CA ASN A 241 11.55 2.74 -4.68
C ASN A 241 11.17 2.32 -3.23
N GLY A 242 9.90 2.49 -2.90
CA GLY A 242 9.28 1.95 -1.70
C GLY A 242 9.14 0.43 -1.74
N GLY A 243 8.66 -0.12 -0.62
CA GLY A 243 8.37 -1.55 -0.48
C GLY A 243 9.22 -2.28 0.55
N THR A 244 8.77 -3.46 0.91
CA THR A 244 9.32 -4.23 2.02
C THR A 244 10.75 -4.70 1.72
N SER A 245 10.99 -5.25 0.51
CA SER A 245 12.30 -5.77 0.12
C SER A 245 13.34 -4.69 -0.18
N ILE A 246 12.93 -3.56 -0.78
CA ILE A 246 13.88 -2.53 -1.22
C ILE A 246 14.19 -1.52 -0.11
N ARG A 247 13.18 -1.19 0.73
CA ARG A 247 13.31 -0.09 1.68
C ARG A 247 13.07 -0.52 3.12
N PHE A 248 11.92 -1.11 3.44
CA PHE A 248 11.57 -1.29 4.86
C PHE A 248 12.48 -2.28 5.58
N GLY A 249 12.98 -3.32 4.90
CA GLY A 249 14.02 -4.19 5.45
C GLY A 249 15.31 -3.44 5.81
N ILE A 250 15.81 -2.58 4.91
CA ILE A 250 17.01 -1.76 5.15
C ILE A 250 16.80 -0.77 6.29
N VAL A 251 15.64 -0.11 6.29
CA VAL A 251 15.26 0.81 7.35
C VAL A 251 15.30 0.03 8.66
N ALA A 252 14.56 -1.08 8.79
CA ALA A 252 14.47 -1.86 10.02
C ALA A 252 15.84 -2.30 10.58
N THR A 253 16.80 -2.67 9.73
CA THR A 253 18.13 -3.15 10.14
C THR A 253 19.16 -2.04 10.37
N ALA A 254 18.90 -0.81 9.92
CA ALA A 254 19.83 0.31 10.00
C ALA A 254 20.41 0.52 11.41
N ALA A 255 21.73 0.68 11.50
CA ALA A 255 22.47 0.80 12.76
C ALA A 255 21.92 1.91 13.68
N THR A 256 21.44 2.99 13.08
CA THR A 256 20.76 4.08 13.78
C THR A 256 19.37 4.25 13.20
N GLN A 257 18.36 4.25 14.08
CA GLN A 257 17.09 4.89 13.81
C GLN A 257 16.74 5.73 15.03
N SER A 258 16.36 6.99 14.82
CA SER A 258 15.81 7.85 15.86
C SER A 258 14.58 7.24 16.55
N ALA A 259 13.86 6.34 15.86
CA ALA A 259 12.68 5.65 16.36
C ALA A 259 12.94 4.28 17.03
N ARG A 260 14.19 3.80 17.13
CA ARG A 260 14.51 2.57 17.88
C ARG A 260 14.25 2.85 19.37
N ASN A 261 13.17 2.32 19.93
CA ASN A 261 13.06 2.23 21.38
C ASN A 261 13.83 0.98 21.86
N SER A 262 14.48 1.07 23.02
CA SER A 262 15.18 -0.08 23.63
C SER A 262 14.22 -1.22 24.02
N SER A 263 12.92 -0.95 24.04
CA SER A 263 11.85 -1.87 24.46
C SER A 263 11.25 -2.71 23.34
N MET A 264 11.50 -2.36 22.07
CA MET A 264 11.13 -3.16 20.92
C MET A 264 12.20 -3.01 19.83
N PRO A 265 12.94 -4.07 19.51
CA PRO A 265 13.41 -4.29 18.15
C PRO A 265 12.30 -5.12 17.48
N PRO A 266 11.18 -4.52 17.01
CA PRO A 266 10.01 -5.28 16.60
C PRO A 266 10.23 -6.06 15.29
N TRP A 267 11.44 -6.06 14.75
CA TRP A 267 11.77 -6.46 13.39
C TRP A 267 13.01 -7.36 13.30
N MET A 268 13.54 -7.86 14.43
CA MET A 268 14.75 -8.68 14.48
C MET A 268 14.49 -9.99 15.22
N GLN A 269 15.44 -10.92 15.11
CA GLN A 269 15.46 -12.20 15.81
C GLN A 269 15.00 -12.08 17.28
N PRO A 270 14.12 -12.98 17.77
CA PRO A 270 13.72 -13.00 19.17
C PRO A 270 14.92 -12.93 20.12
N GLY A 271 14.91 -11.99 21.06
CA GLY A 271 16.00 -11.79 22.02
C GLY A 271 17.14 -10.89 21.54
N SER A 272 17.12 -10.42 20.29
CA SER A 272 18.03 -9.35 19.85
C SER A 272 17.73 -8.05 20.61
N THR A 273 18.76 -7.37 21.11
CA THR A 273 18.64 -6.09 21.83
C THR A 273 19.23 -4.91 21.06
N GLY A 274 19.76 -5.15 19.85
CA GLY A 274 20.52 -4.13 19.11
C GLY A 274 20.67 -4.39 17.62
N PRO A 275 21.32 -3.47 16.89
CA PRO A 275 21.66 -3.69 15.49
C PRO A 275 22.58 -4.92 15.33
N SER A 276 22.33 -5.71 14.29
CA SER A 276 23.13 -6.86 13.91
C SER A 276 23.70 -6.64 12.52
N ALA A 277 25.02 -6.77 12.37
CA ALA A 277 25.67 -6.70 11.05
C ALA A 277 25.16 -7.82 10.13
N THR A 278 24.84 -8.98 10.71
CA THR A 278 24.23 -10.11 10.00
C THR A 278 22.84 -9.74 9.46
N ASP A 279 21.98 -9.13 10.27
CA ASP A 279 20.64 -8.73 9.84
C ASP A 279 20.72 -7.64 8.75
N GLN A 280 21.66 -6.72 8.87
CA GLN A 280 21.94 -5.71 7.82
C GLN A 280 22.38 -6.37 6.51
N ALA A 281 23.26 -7.37 6.56
CA ALA A 281 23.69 -8.11 5.40
C ALA A 281 22.52 -8.89 4.75
N TYR A 282 21.66 -9.51 5.56
CA TYR A 282 20.46 -10.20 5.06
C TYR A 282 19.49 -9.26 4.36
N ALA A 283 19.18 -8.10 4.96
CA ALA A 283 18.33 -7.11 4.31
C ALA A 283 18.96 -6.54 3.03
N ALA A 284 20.28 -6.31 3.02
CA ALA A 284 21.00 -5.87 1.83
C ALA A 284 20.96 -6.91 0.69
N ALA A 285 21.10 -8.20 1.00
CA ALA A 285 20.99 -9.27 0.03
C ALA A 285 19.58 -9.35 -0.58
N ILE A 286 18.53 -9.26 0.24
CA ILE A 286 17.13 -9.21 -0.24
C ILE A 286 16.90 -8.00 -1.13
N LYS A 287 17.41 -6.82 -0.75
CA LYS A 287 17.32 -5.61 -1.59
C LYS A 287 17.98 -5.82 -2.94
N ALA A 288 19.22 -6.30 -2.98
CA ALA A 288 19.93 -6.57 -4.23
C ALA A 288 19.17 -7.56 -5.12
N CYS A 289 18.58 -8.58 -4.50
CA CYS A 289 17.72 -9.56 -5.16
C CYS A 289 16.47 -8.91 -5.80
N ALA A 290 15.78 -8.06 -5.04
CA ALA A 290 14.59 -7.35 -5.49
C ALA A 290 14.89 -6.37 -6.63
N GLU A 291 16.00 -5.65 -6.53
CA GLU A 291 16.48 -4.74 -7.58
C GLU A 291 16.85 -5.51 -8.87
N ALA A 292 17.52 -6.66 -8.74
CA ALA A 292 17.81 -7.54 -9.87
C ALA A 292 16.54 -8.09 -10.52
N PHE A 293 15.54 -8.53 -9.72
CA PHE A 293 14.26 -8.98 -10.25
C PHE A 293 13.53 -7.88 -11.02
N ARG A 294 13.51 -6.65 -10.46
CA ARG A 294 12.87 -5.49 -11.09
C ARG A 294 13.50 -5.15 -12.43
N ASN A 295 14.83 -5.21 -12.54
CA ASN A 295 15.56 -4.82 -13.74
C ASN A 295 15.62 -5.92 -14.79
N THR A 296 15.82 -7.18 -14.36
CA THR A 296 15.97 -8.35 -15.23
C THR A 296 15.21 -9.55 -14.67
N PRO A 297 13.85 -9.58 -14.76
CA PRO A 297 13.03 -10.61 -14.12
C PRO A 297 13.35 -12.06 -14.52
N ARG A 298 14.02 -12.26 -15.67
CA ARG A 298 14.38 -13.58 -16.22
C ARG A 298 15.78 -14.06 -15.82
N SER A 299 16.59 -13.22 -15.18
CA SER A 299 17.98 -13.55 -14.85
C SER A 299 18.30 -13.02 -13.45
N LEU A 300 17.92 -13.80 -12.44
CA LEU A 300 18.24 -13.49 -11.05
C LEU A 300 19.65 -13.96 -10.69
N PRO A 301 20.31 -13.29 -9.72
CA PRO A 301 21.55 -13.80 -9.13
C PRO A 301 21.39 -15.23 -8.59
N SER A 302 22.52 -15.94 -8.40
CA SER A 302 22.47 -17.25 -7.76
C SER A 302 21.89 -17.15 -6.34
N GLY A 303 21.01 -18.09 -5.97
CA GLY A 303 20.32 -18.12 -4.67
C GLY A 303 19.22 -17.08 -4.49
N CYS A 304 18.85 -16.36 -5.55
CA CYS A 304 17.77 -15.38 -5.56
C CYS A 304 16.51 -15.92 -6.22
N HIS A 305 15.37 -15.76 -5.54
CA HIS A 305 14.07 -16.21 -6.06
C HIS A 305 12.99 -15.14 -5.86
N ALA A 306 12.03 -15.10 -6.77
CA ALA A 306 10.85 -14.25 -6.68
C ALA A 306 9.59 -15.10 -6.89
N LYS A 307 8.78 -15.25 -5.84
CA LYS A 307 7.55 -16.06 -5.87
C LYS A 307 6.31 -15.16 -5.91
N PRO A 308 5.45 -15.21 -6.94
CA PRO A 308 4.19 -14.47 -6.94
C PRO A 308 3.35 -14.84 -5.72
N PHE A 309 2.71 -13.85 -5.08
CA PHE A 309 1.80 -14.14 -3.96
C PHE A 309 0.57 -13.23 -3.91
N ALA A 310 0.57 -12.11 -4.63
CA ALA A 310 -0.60 -11.24 -4.75
C ALA A 310 -0.86 -10.85 -6.20
N ASP A 311 -2.14 -10.84 -6.55
CA ASP A 311 -2.68 -10.56 -7.87
C ASP A 311 -4.09 -9.97 -7.76
N ALA A 312 -4.80 -9.85 -8.88
CA ALA A 312 -6.19 -9.42 -8.90
C ALA A 312 -7.09 -10.38 -8.10
N PHE A 313 -8.05 -9.81 -7.37
CA PHE A 313 -9.16 -10.58 -6.84
C PHE A 313 -10.10 -10.99 -7.98
N PRO A 314 -10.50 -12.27 -8.08
CA PRO A 314 -11.32 -12.77 -9.17
C PRO A 314 -12.75 -12.22 -9.16
#